data_AF-A0A357WVF9-F1
#
_entry.id   AF-A0A357WVF9-F1
#
_cell.length_a   1.000
_cell.length_b   1.000
_cell.length_c   1.000
_cell.angle_alpha   90.00
_cell.angle_beta   90.00
_cell.angle_gamma   90.00
#
_symmetry.space_group_name_H-M   'P 1'
#
loop_
_entity.id
_entity.type
_entity.pdbx_description
1 polymer ?
#
loop_
_entity_poly.entity_id
_entity_poly.type
_entity_poly.pdbx_seq_one_letter_code
_entity_poly.pdbx_strand_id
1 'polypeptide(L)'
;MGVCIIETTDKLGGDDVAKELRFETFLDAYRGEFDEYLSSSIVDVYATGQHQEVMEEQDKLYKKYPKVKDVVDMDKPQELSEEECVALIRVYSLQNKLISIEMQDVYFKGCRDCVGYLKRMNML
;
A
#
# COMPACT_ATOMS: atom_id res chain seq x y z
N MET A 1 42.69 -13.82 15.48
CA MET A 1 41.65 -14.87 15.59
C MET A 1 41.48 -15.22 17.04
N GLY A 2 40.23 -15.20 17.53
CA GLY A 2 39.88 -15.51 18.92
C GLY A 2 38.61 -14.78 19.35
N VAL A 3 37.48 -15.08 18.70
CA VAL A 3 36.16 -14.60 19.13
C VAL A 3 35.72 -15.47 20.31
N CYS A 4 35.40 -14.84 21.43
CA CYS A 4 34.84 -15.51 22.60
C CYS A 4 33.34 -15.73 22.34
N ILE A 5 32.95 -16.98 22.09
CA ILE A 5 31.54 -17.38 22.01
C ILE A 5 31.09 -17.59 23.46
N ILE A 6 30.14 -16.76 23.91
CA ILE A 6 29.44 -17.02 25.16
C ILE A 6 28.35 -18.04 24.81
N GLU A 7 28.56 -19.29 25.20
CA GLU A 7 27.54 -20.33 25.16
C GLU A 7 26.45 -19.98 26.18
N THR A 8 25.29 -19.51 25.71
CA THR A 8 24.11 -19.41 26.55
C THR A 8 23.49 -20.81 26.64
N THR A 9 23.65 -21.44 27.80
CA THR A 9 23.06 -22.74 28.09
C THR A 9 21.53 -22.66 28.08
N ASP A 10 20.92 -23.34 27.12
CA ASP A 10 19.50 -23.68 27.13
C ASP A 10 19.17 -24.56 28.34
N LYS A 11 18.30 -24.07 29.23
CA LYS A 11 17.55 -24.90 30.19
C LYS A 11 16.09 -24.42 30.27
N LEU A 12 15.29 -25.03 29.40
CA LEU A 12 13.95 -25.60 29.63
C LEU A 12 12.94 -24.78 30.46
N GLY A 13 11.86 -24.35 29.79
CA GLY A 13 10.55 -24.26 30.46
C GLY A 13 9.57 -23.16 30.02
N GLY A 14 9.86 -22.35 28.99
CA GLY A 14 9.00 -21.22 28.59
C GLY A 14 8.46 -21.24 27.16
N ASP A 15 8.90 -22.18 26.32
CA ASP A 15 8.76 -22.10 24.86
C ASP A 15 7.51 -22.84 24.30
N ASP A 16 6.90 -23.74 25.09
CA ASP A 16 5.72 -24.50 24.67
C ASP A 16 4.41 -23.72 24.89
N VAL A 17 4.33 -22.88 25.93
CA VAL A 17 3.15 -22.03 26.20
C VAL A 17 3.03 -20.90 25.17
N ALA A 18 4.16 -20.37 24.67
CA ALA A 18 4.18 -19.33 23.65
C ALA A 18 3.76 -19.85 22.26
N LYS A 19 4.06 -21.12 21.94
CA LYS A 19 3.61 -21.77 20.69
C LYS A 19 2.13 -22.12 20.69
N GLU A 20 1.53 -22.28 21.86
CA GLU A 20 0.10 -22.57 22.03
C GLU A 20 -0.78 -21.31 21.94
N LEU A 21 -0.21 -20.13 22.19
CA LEU A 21 -0.85 -18.84 21.96
C LEU A 21 -0.72 -18.43 20.48
N ARG A 22 -1.64 -18.92 19.63
CA ARG A 22 -1.81 -18.37 18.27
C ARG A 22 -2.40 -16.97 18.35
N PHE A 23 -1.55 -15.97 18.50
CA PHE A 23 -1.94 -14.58 18.32
C PHE A 23 -2.04 -14.28 16.82
N GLU A 24 -3.25 -14.38 16.28
CA GLU A 24 -3.57 -13.75 15.00
C GLU A 24 -3.64 -12.23 15.23
N THR A 25 -2.94 -11.44 14.42
CA THR A 25 -3.09 -9.98 14.49
C THR A 25 -4.48 -9.59 13.98
N PHE A 26 -4.97 -8.41 14.35
CA PHE A 26 -6.25 -7.90 13.83
C PHE A 26 -6.32 -7.99 12.29
N LEU A 27 -5.21 -7.66 11.62
CA LEU A 27 -5.14 -7.74 10.16
C LEU A 27 -5.05 -9.16 9.64
N ASP A 28 -4.57 -10.13 10.42
CA ASP A 28 -4.57 -11.53 10.00
C ASP A 28 -5.97 -12.15 10.11
N ALA A 29 -6.73 -11.76 11.13
CA ALA A 29 -8.10 -12.23 11.35
C ALA A 29 -9.12 -11.57 10.40
N TYR A 30 -8.93 -10.29 10.04
CA TYR A 30 -9.90 -9.49 9.28
C TYR A 30 -9.36 -8.96 7.94
N ARG A 31 -8.30 -9.58 7.40
CA ARG A 31 -7.67 -9.13 6.14
C ARG A 31 -8.70 -8.99 5.02
N GLY A 32 -9.54 -10.01 4.85
CA GLY A 32 -10.51 -10.06 3.77
C GLY A 32 -11.53 -8.93 3.84
N GLU A 33 -12.11 -8.72 5.01
CA GLU A 33 -13.08 -7.63 5.24
C GLU A 33 -12.42 -6.26 5.09
N PHE A 34 -11.17 -6.12 5.53
CA PHE A 34 -10.42 -4.87 5.38
C PHE A 34 -10.06 -4.59 3.92
N ASP A 35 -9.60 -5.59 3.18
CA ASP A 35 -9.28 -5.48 1.75
C ASP A 35 -10.54 -5.16 0.92
N GLU A 36 -11.69 -5.76 1.25
CA GLU A 36 -12.98 -5.45 0.62
C GLU A 36 -13.42 -4.01 0.93
N TYR A 37 -13.29 -3.58 2.19
CA TYR A 37 -13.58 -2.21 2.62
C TYR A 37 -12.71 -1.19 1.87
N LEU A 38 -11.40 -1.45 1.77
CA LEU A 38 -10.47 -0.61 1.01
C LEU A 38 -10.84 -0.58 -0.48
N SER A 39 -11.08 -1.75 -1.07
CA SER A 39 -11.44 -1.87 -2.49
C SER A 39 -12.70 -1.08 -2.83
N SER A 40 -13.75 -1.16 -2.00
CA SER A 40 -14.95 -0.35 -2.15
C SER A 40 -14.66 1.15 -2.08
N SER A 41 -13.74 1.57 -1.22
CA SER A 41 -13.37 2.98 -1.05
C SER A 41 -12.64 3.51 -2.28
N ILE A 42 -11.71 2.72 -2.81
CA ILE A 42 -10.92 3.10 -3.99
C ILE A 42 -11.82 3.21 -5.23
N VAL A 43 -12.88 2.39 -5.35
CA VAL A 43 -13.90 2.53 -6.42
C VAL A 43 -14.54 3.92 -6.44
N ASP A 44 -14.88 4.47 -5.27
CA ASP A 44 -15.45 5.81 -5.17
C ASP A 44 -14.42 6.89 -5.59
N VAL A 45 -13.13 6.65 -5.30
CA VAL A 45 -12.03 7.55 -5.69
C VAL A 45 -11.80 7.55 -7.21
N TYR A 46 -11.91 6.41 -7.89
CA TYR A 46 -11.80 6.32 -9.36
C TYR A 46 -12.83 7.19 -10.09
N ALA A 47 -13.97 7.48 -9.44
CA ALA A 47 -15.00 8.35 -9.98
C ALA A 47 -14.68 9.86 -9.84
N THR A 48 -13.59 10.22 -9.15
CA THR A 48 -13.17 11.62 -8.99
C THR A 48 -12.41 12.13 -10.21
N GLY A 49 -12.65 13.39 -10.58
CA GLY A 49 -11.95 14.02 -11.71
C GLY A 49 -10.43 14.08 -11.51
N GLN A 50 -9.96 14.31 -10.29
CA GLN A 50 -8.52 14.38 -9.98
C GLN A 50 -7.81 13.05 -10.21
N HIS A 51 -8.45 11.94 -9.84
CA HIS A 51 -7.90 10.61 -10.11
C HIS A 51 -7.82 10.34 -11.62
N GLN A 52 -8.90 10.66 -12.36
CA GLN A 52 -8.97 10.49 -13.81
C GLN A 52 -7.92 11.31 -14.56
N GLU A 53 -7.73 12.59 -14.18
CA GLU A 53 -6.72 13.47 -14.78
C GLU A 53 -5.30 12.90 -14.64
N VAL A 54 -4.96 12.33 -13.47
CA VAL A 54 -3.64 11.75 -13.22
C VAL A 54 -3.43 10.47 -14.04
N MET A 55 -4.45 9.61 -14.12
CA MET A 55 -4.43 8.41 -14.98
C MET A 55 -4.27 8.75 -16.46
N GLU A 56 -4.98 9.78 -16.94
CA GLU A 56 -4.86 10.25 -18.33
C GLU A 56 -3.46 10.81 -18.63
N GLU A 57 -2.86 11.55 -17.69
CA GLU A 57 -1.50 12.06 -17.85
C GLU A 57 -0.49 10.90 -17.93
N GLN A 58 -0.65 9.88 -17.08
CA GLN A 58 0.17 8.68 -17.11
C GLN A 58 0.03 7.91 -18.43
N ASP A 59 -1.20 7.73 -18.92
CA ASP A 59 -1.46 7.04 -20.19
C ASP A 59 -0.84 7.78 -21.39
N LYS A 60 -0.87 9.13 -21.39
CA LYS A 60 -0.18 9.94 -22.41
C LYS A 60 1.33 9.70 -22.40
N LEU A 61 1.94 9.57 -21.21
CA LEU A 61 3.37 9.27 -21.08
C LEU A 61 3.69 7.86 -21.57
N TYR A 62 2.89 6.86 -21.23
CA TYR A 62 3.06 5.49 -21.70
C TYR A 62 2.91 5.34 -23.21
N LYS A 63 1.96 6.06 -23.82
CA LYS A 63 1.81 6.09 -25.29
C LYS A 63 3.01 6.73 -25.97
N LYS A 64 3.60 7.76 -25.36
CA LYS A 64 4.76 8.48 -25.90
C LYS A 64 6.07 7.72 -25.69
N TYR A 65 6.20 7.01 -24.56
CA TYR A 65 7.42 6.31 -24.14
C TYR A 65 7.10 4.87 -23.71
N PRO A 66 6.88 3.95 -24.66
CA PRO A 66 6.45 2.58 -24.35
C PRO A 66 7.48 1.81 -23.51
N LYS A 67 8.78 2.09 -23.65
CA LYS A 67 9.81 1.47 -22.80
C LYS A 67 9.67 1.83 -21.33
N VAL A 68 9.19 3.03 -21.01
CA VAL A 68 8.91 3.44 -19.62
C VAL A 68 7.81 2.57 -19.03
N LYS A 69 6.78 2.25 -19.82
CA LYS A 69 5.74 1.31 -19.41
C LYS A 69 6.31 -0.09 -19.17
N ASP A 70 7.17 -0.59 -20.06
CA ASP A 70 7.77 -1.92 -19.90
C ASP A 70 8.63 -2.02 -18.63
N VAL A 71 9.33 -0.95 -18.27
CA VAL A 71 10.11 -0.88 -17.02
C VAL A 71 9.19 -0.87 -15.80
N VAL A 72 8.11 -0.09 -15.82
CA VAL A 72 7.25 0.12 -14.65
C VAL A 72 6.24 -1.02 -14.43
N ASP A 73 5.58 -1.49 -15.48
CA ASP A 73 4.47 -2.44 -15.36
C ASP A 73 4.93 -3.91 -15.51
N MET A 74 6.04 -4.14 -16.23
CA MET A 74 6.52 -5.50 -16.53
C MET A 74 7.85 -5.85 -15.86
N ASP A 75 8.41 -4.93 -15.07
CA ASP A 75 9.75 -5.05 -14.46
C ASP A 75 10.83 -5.49 -15.46
N LYS A 76 10.69 -5.08 -16.73
CA LYS A 76 11.65 -5.43 -17.79
C LYS A 76 12.77 -4.41 -17.82
N PRO A 77 14.04 -4.81 -17.65
CA PRO A 77 15.16 -3.90 -17.85
C PRO A 77 15.17 -3.39 -19.30
N GLN A 78 15.30 -2.08 -19.47
CA GLN A 78 15.39 -1.42 -20.78
C GLN A 78 16.48 -0.35 -20.73
N GLU A 79 17.18 -0.15 -21.85
CA GLU A 79 18.01 1.03 -22.04
C GLU A 79 17.12 2.23 -22.38
N LEU A 80 17.14 3.22 -21.50
CA LEU A 80 16.34 4.44 -21.60
C LEU A 80 17.19 5.62 -22.07
N SER A 81 16.64 6.44 -22.95
CA SER A 81 17.22 7.77 -23.25
C SER A 81 17.07 8.72 -22.06
N GLU A 82 17.73 9.88 -22.12
CA GLU A 82 17.60 10.92 -21.11
C GLU A 82 16.14 11.40 -20.97
N GLU A 83 15.44 11.58 -22.10
CA GLU A 83 14.02 11.96 -22.11
C GLU A 83 13.12 10.85 -21.53
N GLU A 84 13.44 9.58 -21.81
CA GLU A 84 12.72 8.43 -21.24
C GLU A 84 12.93 8.32 -19.72
N CYS A 85 14.13 8.64 -19.22
CA CYS A 85 14.41 8.73 -17.78
C CYS A 85 13.60 9.85 -17.10
N VAL A 86 13.47 11.02 -17.73
CA VAL A 86 12.63 12.12 -17.23
C VAL A 86 11.16 11.70 -17.20
N ALA A 87 10.69 11.02 -18.25
CA ALA A 87 9.34 10.47 -18.29
C ALA A 87 9.10 9.42 -17.20
N LEU A 88 10.08 8.55 -16.91
CA LEU A 88 10.01 7.57 -15.83
C LEU A 88 9.84 8.26 -14.46
N ILE A 89 10.64 9.28 -14.17
CA ILE A 89 10.51 10.07 -12.93
C ILE A 89 9.11 10.70 -12.85
N ARG A 90 8.59 11.21 -13.97
CA ARG A 90 7.24 11.79 -14.01
C ARG A 90 6.17 10.74 -13.72
N VAL A 91 6.27 9.54 -14.29
CA VAL A 91 5.35 8.43 -14.01
C VAL A 91 5.32 8.08 -12.52
N TYR A 92 6.49 7.92 -11.88
CA TYR A 92 6.55 7.65 -10.44
C TYR A 92 5.98 8.80 -9.59
N SER A 93 6.21 10.06 -10.01
CA SER A 93 5.58 11.21 -9.36
C SER A 93 4.05 11.18 -9.47
N LEU A 94 3.50 10.73 -10.60
CA LEU A 94 2.06 10.58 -10.80
C LEU A 94 1.50 9.41 -9.98
N GLN A 95 2.20 8.28 -9.89
CA GLN A 95 1.82 7.16 -9.03
C GLN A 95 1.78 7.56 -7.54
N ASN A 96 2.79 8.28 -7.06
CA ASN A 96 2.79 8.82 -5.70
C ASN A 96 1.60 9.75 -5.46
N LYS A 97 1.20 10.55 -6.46
CA LYS A 97 0.02 11.39 -6.39
C LYS A 97 -1.27 10.55 -6.33
N LEU A 98 -1.40 9.47 -7.12
CA LEU A 98 -2.54 8.55 -7.04
C LEU A 98 -2.68 7.96 -5.63
N ILE A 99 -1.60 7.38 -5.11
CA ILE A 99 -1.56 6.81 -3.76
C ILE A 99 -1.94 7.86 -2.71
N SER A 100 -1.49 9.10 -2.86
CA SER A 100 -1.85 10.18 -1.92
C SER A 100 -3.34 10.51 -1.93
N ILE A 101 -3.98 10.50 -3.11
CA ILE A 101 -5.42 10.75 -3.26
C ILE A 101 -6.22 9.60 -2.65
N GLU A 102 -5.86 8.36 -2.96
CA GLU A 102 -6.51 7.15 -2.44
C GLU A 102 -6.41 7.08 -0.91
N MET A 103 -5.20 7.31 -0.36
CA MET A 103 -4.98 7.29 1.08
C MET A 103 -5.76 8.40 1.81
N GLN A 104 -5.85 9.58 1.21
CA GLN A 104 -6.63 10.68 1.77
C GLN A 104 -8.12 10.32 1.83
N ASP A 105 -8.68 9.70 0.79
CA ASP A 105 -10.09 9.31 0.81
C ASP A 105 -10.38 8.19 1.80
N VAL A 106 -9.53 7.15 1.84
CA VAL A 106 -9.62 6.07 2.83
C VAL A 106 -9.60 6.63 4.26
N TYR A 107 -8.70 7.59 4.53
CA TYR A 107 -8.64 8.26 5.83
C TYR A 107 -9.96 8.96 6.18
N PHE A 108 -10.49 9.79 5.26
CA PHE A 108 -11.73 10.51 5.52
C PHE A 108 -12.94 9.59 5.62
N LYS A 109 -13.00 8.50 4.85
CA LYS A 109 -14.06 7.50 4.94
C LYS A 109 -14.04 6.83 6.31
N GLY A 110 -12.87 6.38 6.78
CA GLY A 110 -12.71 5.84 8.12
C GLY A 110 -13.16 6.80 9.22
N CYS A 111 -12.83 8.10 9.10
CA CYS A 111 -13.32 9.12 10.03
C CYS A 111 -14.85 9.26 10.00
N ARG A 112 -15.47 9.32 8.81
CA ARG A 112 -16.93 9.41 8.66
C ARG A 112 -17.63 8.20 9.27
N ASP A 113 -17.12 7.01 9.02
CA ASP A 113 -17.68 5.77 9.55
C ASP A 113 -17.58 5.72 11.07
N CYS A 114 -16.41 6.08 11.63
CA CYS A 114 -16.19 6.17 13.07
C CYS A 114 -17.19 7.12 13.76
N VAL A 115 -17.34 8.34 13.23
CA VAL A 115 -18.34 9.30 13.73
C VAL A 115 -19.76 8.73 13.61
N GLY A 116 -20.07 8.05 12.51
CA GLY A 116 -21.34 7.37 12.31
C GLY A 116 -21.61 6.29 13.36
N TYR A 117 -20.61 5.49 13.71
CA TYR A 117 -20.71 4.48 14.77
C TYR A 117 -20.92 5.10 16.15
N LEU A 118 -20.14 6.12 16.51
CA LEU A 118 -20.25 6.79 17.81
C LEU A 118 -21.63 7.42 18.02
N LYS A 119 -22.20 8.03 16.96
CA LYS A 119 -23.58 8.55 16.98
C LYS A 119 -24.60 7.43 17.21
N ARG A 120 -24.46 6.28 16.57
CA ARG A 120 -25.35 5.12 16.77
C ARG A 120 -25.30 4.56 18.19
N MET A 121 -24.16 4.72 18.88
CA MET A 121 -23.98 4.30 20.27
C MET A 121 -24.39 5.37 21.29
N ASN A 122 -24.92 6.52 20.85
CA ASN A 122 -25.24 7.69 21.69
C ASN A 122 -24.04 8.22 22.49
N MET A 123 -22.84 8.13 21.90
CA MET A 123 -21.60 8.64 22.50
C MET A 123 -21.18 10.03 21.96
N LEU A 124 -21.97 10.58 21.02
CA LEU A 124 -21.84 11.90 20.39
C LEU A 124 -23.20 12.56 20.25
#